data_AF-A0A4P2Q1E7-F1
#
_entry.id   AF-A0A4P2Q1E7-F1
#
_cell.length_a   1.000
_cell.length_b   1.000
_cell.length_c   1.000
_cell.angle_alpha   90.00
_cell.angle_beta   90.00
_cell.angle_gamma   90.00
#
_symmetry.space_group_name_H-M   'P 1'
#
loop_
_entity.id
_entity.type
_entity.pdbx_description
1 polymer ?
#
loop_
_entity_poly.entity_id
_entity_poly.type
_entity_poly.pdbx_seq_one_letter_code
_entity_poly.pdbx_strand_id
1 'polypeptide(L)'
;MSAFPSRRELALGAALLGGVLLAPLGIASLRRARAERAELAAPALASAAAALAGGGLGLAAAVGGPVDGGTGPAGTGPLDGGAGPLDGGAGPLDGGAGLLDGGAAIFEKPVWSPASRAATYGALTTSACDRELKRRGIPHAPARGAPLVDRPVRLTGALHGVTFRGDGVARKAKKQRSASPFDIADCRLALVLDDLAAFLATRGVSEVVHVSMHRPAPAGAAPKAKATQQPAKKAPKGAGKAAKRAAAKATTPAAAPARPSQHALGLAIDVAAFVKADGARLDVKADWHGAIGAPPCGPGSAPKVPTPEALELRELVCAVFASGLFNVVLTPNANEAHADHFHFDIKRKARYFLLE
;
A
#
# COMPACT_ATOMS: atom_id res chain seq x y z
N MET A 1 -77.30 43.33 2.71
CA MET A 1 -77.41 43.61 4.16
C MET A 1 -76.46 42.63 4.84
N SER A 2 -75.25 42.92 5.31
CA SER A 2 -74.47 44.15 5.53
C SER A 2 -72.99 43.73 5.43
N ALA A 3 -72.22 44.26 4.47
CA ALA A 3 -71.33 45.42 4.61
C ALA A 3 -70.01 45.12 5.37
N PHE A 4 -68.90 45.13 4.61
CA PHE A 4 -67.51 45.28 5.06
C PHE A 4 -67.31 46.58 5.86
N PRO A 5 -66.13 46.77 6.49
CA PRO A 5 -65.20 47.69 5.81
C PRO A 5 -63.74 47.23 5.76
N SER A 6 -63.10 47.68 4.68
CA SER A 6 -61.66 47.88 4.52
C SER A 6 -61.27 49.31 4.91
N ARG A 7 -59.95 49.54 5.12
CA ARG A 7 -59.10 50.69 4.71
C ARG A 7 -57.91 50.79 5.67
N ARG A 8 -56.67 50.64 5.21
CA ARG A 8 -55.78 51.64 4.54
C ARG A 8 -55.40 52.85 5.43
N GLU A 9 -54.10 52.86 5.73
CA GLU A 9 -53.16 53.99 5.85
C GLU A 9 -53.27 54.98 7.03
N LEU A 10 -52.15 55.14 7.76
CA LEU A 10 -51.42 56.42 7.87
C LEU A 10 -50.06 56.19 8.60
N ALA A 11 -48.96 56.65 7.99
CA ALA A 11 -48.05 57.72 8.47
C ALA A 11 -46.98 57.27 9.48
N LEU A 12 -45.69 57.21 9.11
CA LEU A 12 -44.69 58.28 9.01
C LEU A 12 -43.87 58.48 10.31
N GLY A 13 -42.58 58.14 10.24
CA GLY A 13 -41.48 58.92 10.80
C GLY A 13 -41.12 58.77 12.28
N ALA A 14 -39.98 58.13 12.57
CA ALA A 14 -38.87 58.74 13.33
C ALA A 14 -37.68 57.77 13.39
N ALA A 15 -36.62 58.11 12.65
CA ALA A 15 -35.28 57.59 12.88
C ALA A 15 -34.66 58.33 14.07
N LEU A 16 -34.03 57.60 15.01
CA LEU A 16 -32.96 58.12 15.87
C LEU A 16 -32.08 56.95 16.35
N LEU A 17 -30.88 56.89 15.76
CA LEU A 17 -29.55 56.66 16.35
C LEU A 17 -29.43 55.70 17.55
N GLY A 18 -28.73 54.59 17.32
CA GLY A 18 -28.17 53.74 18.38
C GLY A 18 -27.23 52.70 17.80
N GLY A 19 -26.02 53.14 17.42
CA GLY A 19 -24.97 52.27 16.93
C GLY A 19 -24.48 51.28 17.99
N VAL A 20 -24.27 50.03 17.58
CA VAL A 20 -23.46 49.06 18.32
C VAL A 20 -22.26 48.72 17.46
N LEU A 21 -21.09 49.05 18.01
CA LEU A 21 -19.75 48.78 17.51
C LEU A 21 -19.59 47.32 17.06
N LEU A 22 -19.16 47.14 15.80
CA LEU A 22 -18.33 46.00 15.44
C LEU A 22 -16.98 46.14 16.15
N ALA A 23 -16.66 45.22 17.06
CA ALA A 23 -15.31 45.02 17.54
C ALA A 23 -14.57 44.03 16.61
N PRO A 24 -13.33 44.33 16.16
CA PRO A 24 -12.51 43.38 15.45
C PRO A 24 -11.68 42.56 16.45
N LEU A 25 -12.01 41.29 16.63
CA LEU A 25 -11.06 40.28 17.12
C LEU A 25 -10.38 39.74 15.85
N GLY A 26 -9.09 39.89 15.56
CA GLY A 26 -7.92 40.07 16.40
C GLY A 26 -6.87 39.08 15.88
N ILE A 27 -6.04 39.51 14.92
CA ILE A 27 -4.98 38.73 14.23
C ILE A 27 -3.80 38.35 15.17
N ALA A 28 -3.97 38.44 16.49
CA ALA A 28 -2.89 38.25 17.47
C ALA A 28 -2.73 36.80 17.99
N SER A 29 -3.63 35.86 17.67
CA SER A 29 -3.54 34.47 18.18
C SER A 29 -2.66 33.51 17.38
N LEU A 30 -2.14 33.90 16.21
CA LEU A 30 -1.32 33.02 15.36
C LEU A 30 0.20 33.16 15.57
N ARG A 31 0.66 34.13 16.37
CA ARG A 31 2.11 34.28 16.69
C ARG A 31 2.54 33.61 17.99
N ARG A 32 1.61 33.30 18.92
CA ARG A 32 1.96 32.65 20.20
C ARG A 32 2.12 31.12 20.09
N ALA A 33 1.43 30.46 19.15
CA ALA A 33 1.55 29.02 18.93
C ALA A 33 2.82 28.59 18.16
N ARG A 34 3.57 29.55 17.57
CA ARG A 34 4.81 29.27 16.82
C ARG A 34 6.08 29.39 17.68
N ALA A 35 5.99 30.03 18.85
CA ALA A 35 7.11 30.16 19.78
C ALA A 35 7.24 28.95 20.73
N GLU A 36 6.15 28.29 21.12
CA GLU A 36 6.22 27.10 22.00
C GLU A 36 6.60 25.78 21.28
N ARG A 37 6.69 25.78 19.95
CA ARG A 37 7.18 24.61 19.17
C ARG A 37 8.65 24.68 18.79
N ALA A 38 9.35 25.76 19.14
CA ALA A 38 10.77 25.94 18.82
C ALA A 38 11.72 25.58 19.97
N GLU A 39 11.21 25.21 21.16
CA GLU A 39 12.04 24.97 22.37
C GLU A 39 11.93 23.53 22.92
N LEU A 40 11.57 22.56 22.08
CA LEU A 40 11.63 21.12 22.38
C LEU A 40 12.26 20.35 21.20
N ALA A 41 13.43 20.81 20.78
CA ALA A 41 14.35 20.06 19.95
C ALA A 41 15.77 20.20 20.56
N ALA A 42 16.12 19.22 21.40
CA ALA A 42 17.45 18.68 21.75
C ALA A 42 18.61 19.65 22.11
N PRO A 43 19.36 19.34 23.18
CA PRO A 43 20.43 18.35 22.99
C PRO A 43 20.53 17.33 24.14
N ALA A 44 20.60 16.04 23.77
CA ALA A 44 21.24 15.02 24.60
C ALA A 44 22.16 14.22 23.67
N LEU A 45 23.38 14.74 23.50
CA LEU A 45 24.51 13.98 23.01
C LEU A 45 24.88 12.88 24.03
N ALA A 46 25.34 11.75 23.50
CA ALA A 46 26.45 10.97 24.05
C ALA A 46 26.34 10.49 25.51
N SER A 47 25.81 9.27 25.69
CA SER A 47 26.30 8.31 26.70
C SER A 47 25.82 6.91 26.37
N ALA A 48 26.52 6.25 25.43
CA ALA A 48 26.50 4.80 25.26
C ALA A 48 27.78 4.34 24.52
N ALA A 49 28.94 4.78 25.01
CA ALA A 49 30.25 4.28 24.59
C ALA A 49 31.26 4.51 25.72
N ALA A 50 30.97 3.99 26.92
CA ALA A 50 31.92 3.93 28.03
C ALA A 50 31.47 2.87 29.04
N ALA A 51 31.46 1.60 28.60
CA ALA A 51 31.39 0.45 29.48
C ALA A 51 31.96 -0.75 28.73
N LEU A 52 33.28 -0.76 28.50
CA LEU A 52 34.12 -1.94 28.20
C LEU A 52 35.57 -1.47 27.97
N ALA A 53 36.18 -0.82 28.97
CA ALA A 53 37.64 -0.67 29.08
C ALA A 53 37.95 -0.06 30.44
N GLY A 54 38.26 -0.91 31.42
CA GLY A 54 38.48 -0.48 32.79
C GLY A 54 39.14 -1.57 33.64
N GLY A 55 40.40 -1.84 33.32
CA GLY A 55 41.34 -2.63 34.11
C GLY A 55 42.55 -2.87 33.21
N GLY A 56 43.77 -2.42 33.47
CA GLY A 56 44.39 -1.77 34.60
C GLY A 56 45.88 -2.13 34.51
N LEU A 57 46.76 -1.15 34.77
CA LEU A 57 48.23 -1.22 34.93
C LEU A 57 49.10 -1.23 33.66
N GLY A 58 50.05 -0.29 33.61
CA GLY A 58 51.19 -0.33 32.68
C GLY A 58 51.87 1.01 32.43
N LEU A 59 52.70 1.44 33.36
CA LEU A 59 53.53 2.64 33.42
C LEU A 59 54.59 2.73 32.29
N ALA A 60 54.80 3.89 31.65
CA ALA A 60 56.13 4.46 31.37
C ALA A 60 56.05 5.78 30.57
N ALA A 61 56.85 6.75 30.99
CA ALA A 61 56.94 8.12 30.51
C ALA A 61 58.17 8.36 29.60
N ALA A 62 58.09 9.35 28.71
CA ALA A 62 59.16 10.24 28.20
C ALA A 62 58.54 11.09 27.07
N VAL A 63 58.16 12.36 27.23
CA VAL A 63 58.94 13.62 27.32
C VAL A 63 59.89 13.85 26.14
N GLY A 64 59.67 14.96 25.41
CA GLY A 64 60.67 15.66 24.61
C GLY A 64 60.24 16.01 23.19
N GLY A 65 59.91 17.29 22.94
CA GLY A 65 59.65 17.84 21.60
C GLY A 65 60.93 18.22 20.83
N PRO A 66 60.92 19.32 20.05
CA PRO A 66 60.81 19.33 18.58
C PRO A 66 62.09 19.88 17.90
N VAL A 67 62.20 19.80 16.55
CA VAL A 67 62.64 20.91 15.65
C VAL A 67 62.69 20.50 14.16
N ASP A 68 62.07 21.35 13.33
CA ASP A 68 62.40 21.92 12.01
C ASP A 68 63.25 21.20 10.94
N GLY A 69 62.65 21.09 9.74
CA GLY A 69 62.96 21.94 8.57
C GLY A 69 64.31 21.78 7.84
N GLY A 70 64.27 21.32 6.57
CA GLY A 70 65.43 21.40 5.68
C GLY A 70 65.19 20.85 4.27
N THR A 71 65.40 21.69 3.28
CA THR A 71 65.19 21.60 1.82
C THR A 71 66.13 20.64 1.06
N GLY A 72 65.78 20.29 -0.19
CA GLY A 72 66.51 19.40 -1.14
C GLY A 72 67.90 19.92 -1.61
N PRO A 73 68.51 19.44 -2.72
CA PRO A 73 67.89 19.16 -4.02
C PRO A 73 68.47 17.95 -4.83
N ALA A 74 68.06 17.89 -6.09
CA ALA A 74 68.28 16.88 -7.12
C ALA A 74 69.74 16.61 -7.55
N GLY A 75 69.97 15.42 -8.13
CA GLY A 75 71.19 15.01 -8.81
C GLY A 75 70.90 14.02 -9.94
N THR A 76 71.30 14.41 -11.15
CA THR A 76 71.27 13.75 -12.47
C THR A 76 72.09 12.46 -12.59
N GLY A 77 71.70 11.57 -13.52
CA GLY A 77 72.63 10.95 -14.48
C GLY A 77 72.75 9.42 -14.48
N PRO A 78 73.08 8.80 -15.64
CA PRO A 78 72.63 7.46 -16.05
C PRO A 78 73.76 6.40 -16.08
N LEU A 79 73.40 5.14 -16.40
CA LEU A 79 74.03 4.22 -17.39
C LEU A 79 74.03 2.74 -16.95
N ASP A 80 73.68 1.90 -17.95
CA ASP A 80 74.07 0.52 -18.25
C ASP A 80 73.71 -0.69 -17.35
N GLY A 81 72.84 -1.53 -17.92
CA GLY A 81 73.26 -2.84 -18.46
C GLY A 81 73.29 -4.05 -17.51
N GLY A 82 72.49 -5.07 -17.80
CA GLY A 82 72.77 -6.43 -17.31
C GLY A 82 71.52 -7.29 -17.05
N ALA A 83 71.41 -8.38 -17.80
CA ALA A 83 70.31 -9.34 -17.79
C ALA A 83 70.28 -10.26 -16.56
N GLY A 84 69.09 -10.78 -16.22
CA GLY A 84 68.92 -11.95 -15.35
C GLY A 84 67.58 -11.99 -14.62
N PRO A 85 66.78 -13.07 -14.69
CA PRO A 85 65.35 -13.05 -14.35
C PRO A 85 65.03 -13.59 -12.95
N LEU A 86 63.74 -13.46 -12.60
CA LEU A 86 62.92 -14.29 -11.71
C LEU A 86 62.49 -13.68 -10.36
N ASP A 87 61.18 -13.78 -10.18
CA ASP A 87 60.36 -13.82 -8.97
C ASP A 87 60.20 -12.59 -8.07
N GLY A 88 58.93 -12.20 -7.96
CA GLY A 88 58.32 -12.08 -6.63
C GLY A 88 57.78 -10.72 -6.26
N GLY A 89 56.46 -10.55 -6.38
CA GLY A 89 55.68 -9.75 -5.45
C GLY A 89 55.62 -8.24 -5.71
N ALA A 90 54.76 -7.84 -6.64
CA ALA A 90 54.20 -6.49 -6.64
C ALA A 90 52.88 -6.50 -5.84
N GLY A 91 52.90 -5.97 -4.61
CA GLY A 91 51.89 -4.97 -4.27
C GLY A 91 52.37 -3.60 -4.76
N PRO A 92 51.73 -2.49 -4.39
CA PRO A 92 50.32 -2.19 -4.21
C PRO A 92 49.87 -1.16 -5.29
N LEU A 93 48.58 -1.00 -5.58
CA LEU A 93 48.12 0.19 -6.31
C LEU A 93 46.85 0.72 -5.66
N ASP A 94 47.05 1.79 -4.88
CA ASP A 94 46.03 2.81 -4.61
C ASP A 94 45.44 3.27 -5.94
N GLY A 95 44.26 2.76 -6.25
CA GLY A 95 43.45 3.18 -7.38
C GLY A 95 42.38 4.14 -6.89
N GLY A 96 42.72 5.42 -6.77
CA GLY A 96 41.72 6.47 -6.83
C GLY A 96 41.05 6.44 -8.21
N ALA A 97 39.87 5.83 -8.28
CA ALA A 97 39.00 5.87 -9.45
C ALA A 97 37.76 6.70 -9.09
N GLY A 98 37.65 7.85 -9.74
CA GLY A 98 36.43 8.62 -9.77
C GLY A 98 35.36 7.97 -10.64
N LEU A 99 34.15 8.52 -10.48
CA LEU A 99 33.06 8.57 -11.44
C LEU A 99 32.29 7.27 -11.74
N LEU A 100 30.98 7.33 -11.41
CA LEU A 100 29.86 6.60 -12.02
C LEU A 100 29.79 5.09 -11.75
N ASP A 101 29.30 4.72 -10.57
CA ASP A 101 28.46 3.51 -10.51
C ASP A 101 27.34 3.75 -9.51
N GLY A 102 26.26 4.36 -10.00
CA GLY A 102 24.99 4.41 -9.31
C GLY A 102 24.42 2.99 -9.29
N GLY A 103 24.92 2.16 -8.38
CA GLY A 103 24.40 0.82 -8.14
C GLY A 103 22.91 0.93 -7.84
N ALA A 104 22.08 0.66 -8.86
CA ALA A 104 20.64 0.56 -8.69
C ALA A 104 20.42 -0.52 -7.62
N ALA A 105 19.87 -0.12 -6.47
CA ALA A 105 19.57 -1.05 -5.40
C ALA A 105 18.80 -2.23 -5.98
N ILE A 106 19.33 -3.44 -5.80
CA ILE A 106 18.71 -4.66 -6.32
C ILE A 106 17.35 -4.78 -5.65
N PHE A 107 16.29 -4.84 -6.46
CA PHE A 107 14.95 -5.11 -5.94
C PHE A 107 14.91 -6.52 -5.36
N GLU A 108 14.69 -6.61 -4.04
CA GLU A 108 14.59 -7.89 -3.35
C GLU A 108 13.12 -8.30 -3.20
N LYS A 109 12.79 -9.46 -3.75
CA LYS A 109 11.45 -10.05 -3.61
C LYS A 109 11.28 -10.54 -2.16
N PRO A 110 10.20 -10.15 -1.46
CA PRO A 110 9.95 -10.65 -0.11
C PRO A 110 9.81 -12.17 -0.12
N VAL A 111 10.39 -12.81 0.89
CA VAL A 111 10.22 -14.24 1.14
C VAL A 111 9.01 -14.44 2.04
N TRP A 112 8.13 -15.36 1.66
CA TRP A 112 6.98 -15.70 2.49
C TRP A 112 7.41 -16.39 3.78
N SER A 113 6.84 -15.95 4.90
CA SER A 113 6.92 -16.63 6.18
C SER A 113 5.59 -16.53 6.93
N PRO A 114 5.36 -17.36 7.97
CA PRO A 114 4.23 -17.19 8.87
C PRO A 114 4.19 -15.81 9.57
N ALA A 115 5.33 -15.13 9.67
CA ALA A 115 5.45 -13.79 10.26
C ALA A 115 5.21 -12.65 9.26
N SER A 116 5.12 -12.94 7.95
CA SER A 116 4.83 -11.91 6.95
C SER A 116 3.48 -11.25 7.21
N ARG A 117 3.32 -9.96 6.86
CA ARG A 117 2.10 -9.21 7.16
C ARG A 117 0.86 -9.80 6.48
N ALA A 118 0.95 -10.18 5.21
CA ALA A 118 -0.12 -10.87 4.49
C ALA A 118 -0.56 -12.18 5.19
N ALA A 119 0.39 -12.96 5.71
CA ALA A 119 0.12 -14.19 6.45
C ALA A 119 -0.57 -13.90 7.79
N THR A 120 -0.10 -12.88 8.52
CA THR A 120 -0.68 -12.43 9.78
C THR A 120 -2.14 -12.04 9.61
N TYR A 121 -2.44 -11.18 8.63
CA TYR A 121 -3.82 -10.75 8.36
C TYR A 121 -4.70 -11.89 7.85
N GLY A 122 -4.21 -12.70 6.91
CA GLY A 122 -4.94 -13.83 6.35
C GLY A 122 -5.29 -14.93 7.38
N ALA A 123 -4.51 -15.02 8.47
CA ALA A 123 -4.71 -15.97 9.56
C ALA A 123 -5.70 -15.50 10.63
N LEU A 124 -6.05 -14.21 10.70
CA LEU A 124 -6.95 -13.68 11.72
C LEU A 124 -8.31 -14.41 11.69
N THR A 125 -8.86 -14.71 12.87
CA THR A 125 -10.27 -15.06 13.01
C THR A 125 -11.12 -13.80 12.91
N THR A 126 -12.42 -13.95 12.68
CA THR A 126 -13.37 -12.82 12.63
C THR A 126 -13.30 -11.97 13.90
N SER A 127 -13.32 -12.62 15.07
CA SER A 127 -13.26 -11.92 16.36
C SER A 127 -11.91 -11.25 16.63
N ALA A 128 -10.80 -11.85 16.18
CA ALA A 128 -9.48 -11.23 16.28
C ALA A 128 -9.38 -9.98 15.39
N CYS A 129 -9.94 -10.06 14.19
CA CYS A 129 -10.01 -8.96 13.25
C CYS A 129 -10.87 -7.79 13.78
N ASP A 130 -12.05 -8.07 14.33
CA ASP A 130 -12.90 -7.04 14.96
C ASP A 130 -12.18 -6.36 16.15
N ARG A 131 -11.43 -7.13 16.96
CA ARG A 131 -10.62 -6.56 18.06
C ARG A 131 -9.52 -5.65 17.53
N GLU A 132 -8.86 -6.03 16.45
CA GLU A 132 -7.82 -5.24 15.82
C GLU A 132 -8.35 -3.92 15.25
N LEU A 133 -9.48 -3.98 14.52
CA LEU A 133 -10.16 -2.78 14.00
C LEU A 133 -10.50 -1.81 15.14
N LYS A 134 -11.03 -2.34 16.26
CA LYS A 134 -11.33 -1.54 17.44
C LYS A 134 -10.07 -0.96 18.09
N ARG A 135 -9.01 -1.76 18.26
CA ARG A 135 -7.76 -1.34 18.89
C ARG A 135 -7.11 -0.19 18.13
N ARG A 136 -7.15 -0.23 16.79
CA ARG A 136 -6.58 0.80 15.92
C ARG A 136 -7.49 2.00 15.69
N GLY A 137 -8.76 1.94 16.13
CA GLY A 137 -9.73 3.01 15.89
C GLY A 137 -10.06 3.20 14.41
N ILE A 138 -10.01 2.14 13.60
CA ILE A 138 -10.25 2.23 12.16
C ILE A 138 -11.71 2.66 11.90
N PRO A 139 -11.96 3.77 11.19
CA PRO A 139 -13.31 4.24 10.90
C PRO A 139 -14.01 3.32 9.89
N HIS A 140 -14.95 2.51 10.39
CA HIS A 140 -15.70 1.58 9.56
C HIS A 140 -17.14 1.39 10.03
N ALA A 141 -17.98 0.85 9.14
CA ALA A 141 -19.34 0.40 9.43
C ALA A 141 -19.57 -1.01 8.89
N PRO A 142 -20.43 -1.84 9.53
CA PRO A 142 -20.82 -3.12 8.97
C PRO A 142 -21.50 -2.97 7.59
N ALA A 143 -21.25 -3.92 6.70
CA ALA A 143 -21.88 -3.98 5.38
C ALA A 143 -22.73 -5.26 5.21
N ARG A 144 -23.63 -5.24 4.23
CA ARG A 144 -24.49 -6.38 3.84
C ARG A 144 -24.41 -6.60 2.32
N GLY A 145 -24.93 -7.72 1.83
CA GLY A 145 -25.00 -8.02 0.40
C GLY A 145 -23.73 -8.67 -0.17
N ALA A 146 -22.84 -9.16 0.68
CA ALA A 146 -21.59 -9.80 0.30
C ALA A 146 -21.49 -11.19 0.97
N PRO A 147 -22.24 -12.21 0.50
CA PRO A 147 -22.46 -13.47 1.23
C PRO A 147 -21.21 -14.36 1.36
N LEU A 148 -20.17 -14.11 0.56
CA LEU A 148 -18.90 -14.84 0.62
C LEU A 148 -17.82 -14.11 1.44
N VAL A 149 -18.09 -12.89 1.90
CA VAL A 149 -17.18 -12.12 2.75
C VAL A 149 -17.39 -12.55 4.20
N ASP A 150 -16.32 -12.94 4.89
CA ASP A 150 -16.39 -13.47 6.26
C ASP A 150 -16.85 -12.38 7.24
N ARG A 151 -16.30 -11.17 7.12
CA ARG A 151 -16.67 -10.02 7.95
C ARG A 151 -16.78 -8.75 7.12
N PRO A 152 -17.94 -8.48 6.47
CA PRO A 152 -18.10 -7.37 5.55
C PRO A 152 -18.16 -6.02 6.29
N VAL A 153 -17.29 -5.10 5.88
CA VAL A 153 -17.21 -3.73 6.39
C VAL A 153 -17.07 -2.72 5.24
N ARG A 154 -17.33 -1.46 5.54
CA ARG A 154 -17.04 -0.29 4.69
C ARG A 154 -16.22 0.69 5.49
N LEU A 155 -15.19 1.27 4.88
CA LEU A 155 -14.48 2.40 5.47
C LEU A 155 -15.40 3.62 5.48
N THR A 156 -15.42 4.35 6.59
CA THR A 156 -16.30 5.52 6.79
C THR A 156 -15.53 6.83 6.93
N GLY A 157 -14.20 6.77 6.94
CA GLY A 157 -13.30 7.91 7.05
C GLY A 157 -11.91 7.59 6.49
N ALA A 158 -11.03 8.58 6.56
CA ALA A 158 -9.64 8.43 6.16
C ALA A 158 -8.88 7.51 7.13
N LEU A 159 -7.91 6.75 6.60
CA LEU A 159 -6.94 5.96 7.36
C LEU A 159 -5.61 6.71 7.29
N HIS A 160 -5.03 7.12 8.41
CA HIS A 160 -3.79 7.92 8.42
C HIS A 160 -3.80 9.14 7.48
N GLY A 161 -4.97 9.78 7.30
CA GLY A 161 -5.14 10.92 6.37
C GLY A 161 -5.39 10.53 4.91
N VAL A 162 -5.38 9.25 4.56
CA VAL A 162 -5.65 8.73 3.21
C VAL A 162 -7.08 8.23 3.09
N THR A 163 -7.85 8.75 2.13
CA THR A 163 -9.20 8.26 1.83
C THR A 163 -9.19 7.17 0.75
N PHE A 164 -10.02 6.14 0.90
CA PHE A 164 -10.26 5.15 -0.15
C PHE A 164 -11.61 5.44 -0.80
N ARG A 165 -11.59 5.81 -2.07
CA ARG A 165 -12.76 6.25 -2.82
C ARG A 165 -12.98 5.38 -4.05
N GLY A 166 -14.18 4.86 -4.21
CA GLY A 166 -14.60 4.23 -5.46
C GLY A 166 -14.52 5.22 -6.64
N ASP A 167 -14.00 4.77 -7.77
CA ASP A 167 -13.92 5.52 -9.05
C ASP A 167 -15.29 6.07 -9.54
N GLY A 168 -16.36 5.52 -8.97
CA GLY A 168 -17.71 5.93 -9.19
C GLY A 168 -18.39 5.20 -10.33
N VAL A 169 -17.96 4.04 -10.84
CA VAL A 169 -18.78 3.30 -11.85
C VAL A 169 -20.22 3.02 -11.38
N ALA A 170 -20.50 3.17 -10.08
CA ALA A 170 -21.85 3.20 -9.50
C ALA A 170 -22.53 4.60 -9.48
N ARG A 171 -22.21 5.55 -10.38
CA ARG A 171 -22.74 6.96 -10.40
C ARG A 171 -24.27 7.08 -10.49
N LYS A 172 -25.04 6.00 -10.64
CA LYS A 172 -26.51 6.05 -10.62
C LYS A 172 -27.12 6.23 -9.23
N ALA A 173 -26.35 6.19 -8.14
CA ALA A 173 -26.86 6.50 -6.80
C ALA A 173 -26.61 7.97 -6.43
N LYS A 174 -27.56 8.85 -6.75
CA LYS A 174 -27.63 10.22 -6.20
C LYS A 174 -27.92 10.18 -4.69
N LYS A 175 -26.90 9.89 -3.86
CA LYS A 175 -26.82 10.28 -2.44
C LYS A 175 -25.41 9.98 -1.91
N GLN A 176 -24.88 10.94 -1.14
CA GLN A 176 -23.53 10.97 -0.60
C GLN A 176 -23.15 9.68 0.17
N ARG A 177 -21.87 9.29 0.01
CA ARG A 177 -21.19 8.07 0.54
C ARG A 177 -21.73 6.76 -0.02
N SER A 178 -21.00 6.18 -0.96
CA SER A 178 -21.42 5.07 -1.79
C SER A 178 -21.83 3.84 -0.96
N ALA A 179 -23.10 3.47 -1.06
CA ALA A 179 -23.62 2.15 -0.67
C ALA A 179 -23.25 1.07 -1.72
N SER A 180 -22.22 1.32 -2.54
CA SER A 180 -21.88 0.48 -3.70
C SER A 180 -21.32 -0.86 -3.21
N PRO A 181 -21.76 -2.00 -3.76
CA PRO A 181 -21.17 -3.30 -3.40
C PRO A 181 -19.64 -3.32 -3.62
N PHE A 182 -19.11 -2.47 -4.51
CA PHE A 182 -17.69 -2.37 -4.80
C PHE A 182 -16.84 -1.82 -3.66
N ASP A 183 -17.40 -1.14 -2.67
CA ASP A 183 -16.63 -0.60 -1.53
C ASP A 183 -16.70 -1.51 -0.28
N ILE A 184 -17.26 -2.72 -0.42
CA ILE A 184 -17.27 -3.69 0.67
C ILE A 184 -15.90 -4.36 0.73
N ALA A 185 -15.30 -4.36 1.91
CA ALA A 185 -14.10 -5.10 2.23
C ALA A 185 -14.41 -6.18 3.28
N ASP A 186 -13.63 -7.26 3.31
CA ASP A 186 -13.47 -8.04 4.52
C ASP A 186 -12.72 -7.20 5.55
N CYS A 187 -13.02 -7.38 6.84
CA CYS A 187 -12.33 -6.69 7.93
C CYS A 187 -10.80 -6.83 7.84
N ARG A 188 -10.29 -7.97 7.33
CA ARG A 188 -8.85 -8.21 7.19
C ARG A 188 -8.24 -7.33 6.12
N LEU A 189 -8.95 -7.13 5.01
CA LEU A 189 -8.51 -6.17 3.99
C LEU A 189 -8.49 -4.76 4.57
N ALA A 190 -9.49 -4.36 5.37
CA ALA A 190 -9.48 -3.04 6.01
C ALA A 190 -8.24 -2.80 6.91
N LEU A 191 -7.73 -3.83 7.58
CA LEU A 191 -6.47 -3.75 8.35
C LEU A 191 -5.23 -3.60 7.46
N VAL A 192 -5.20 -4.34 6.35
CA VAL A 192 -4.12 -4.19 5.34
C VAL A 192 -4.14 -2.78 4.74
N LEU A 193 -5.34 -2.23 4.47
CA LEU A 193 -5.51 -0.89 3.94
C LEU A 193 -5.10 0.21 4.94
N ASP A 194 -5.28 -0.03 6.24
CA ASP A 194 -4.78 0.86 7.30
C ASP A 194 -3.24 0.95 7.27
N ASP A 195 -2.56 -0.20 7.20
CA ASP A 195 -1.10 -0.24 7.07
C ASP A 195 -0.60 0.35 5.75
N LEU A 196 -1.31 0.08 4.65
CA LEU A 196 -1.01 0.66 3.34
C LEU A 196 -1.17 2.19 3.40
N ALA A 197 -2.23 2.68 4.04
CA ALA A 197 -2.49 4.10 4.17
C ALA A 197 -1.41 4.82 4.97
N ALA A 198 -0.93 4.22 6.07
CA ALA A 198 0.20 4.76 6.82
C ALA A 198 1.45 4.92 5.92
N PHE A 199 1.75 3.91 5.09
CA PHE A 199 2.85 3.93 4.13
C PHE A 199 2.66 4.96 3.00
N LEU A 200 1.43 5.11 2.49
CA LEU A 200 1.09 6.04 1.42
C LEU A 200 1.14 7.50 1.91
N ALA A 201 0.70 7.75 3.15
CA ALA A 201 0.75 9.06 3.78
C ALA A 201 2.19 9.59 3.86
N THR A 202 3.19 8.73 4.11
CA THR A 202 4.61 9.17 4.12
C THR A 202 5.13 9.59 2.75
N ARG A 203 4.37 9.33 1.68
CA ARG A 203 4.67 9.70 0.29
C ARG A 203 3.75 10.81 -0.22
N GLY A 204 3.05 11.48 0.69
CA GLY A 204 2.17 12.59 0.34
C GLY A 204 0.89 12.18 -0.38
N VAL A 205 0.55 10.89 -0.43
CA VAL A 205 -0.75 10.44 -0.98
C VAL A 205 -1.84 10.76 0.03
N SER A 206 -2.93 11.38 -0.45
CA SER A 206 -4.10 11.75 0.34
C SER A 206 -5.36 10.95 -0.05
N GLU A 207 -5.38 10.33 -1.22
CA GLU A 207 -6.49 9.50 -1.67
C GLU A 207 -6.04 8.34 -2.55
N VAL A 208 -6.65 7.18 -2.36
CA VAL A 208 -6.59 6.01 -3.24
C VAL A 208 -7.93 5.90 -3.96
N VAL A 209 -7.89 5.97 -5.30
CA VAL A 209 -9.05 5.75 -6.16
C VAL A 209 -9.07 4.29 -6.56
N HIS A 210 -10.13 3.57 -6.23
CA HIS A 210 -10.25 2.14 -6.52
C HIS A 210 -11.43 1.83 -7.43
N VAL A 211 -11.29 0.81 -8.27
CA VAL A 211 -12.37 0.28 -9.11
C VAL A 211 -13.32 -0.56 -8.26
N SER A 212 -12.77 -1.54 -7.53
CA SER A 212 -13.56 -2.37 -6.64
C SER A 212 -12.72 -3.12 -5.60
N MET A 213 -13.28 -3.27 -4.40
CA MET A 213 -12.83 -4.20 -3.38
C MET A 213 -13.62 -5.52 -3.48
N HIS A 214 -14.95 -5.43 -3.40
CA HIS A 214 -15.82 -6.59 -3.54
C HIS A 214 -16.53 -6.63 -4.90
N ARG A 215 -16.52 -7.80 -5.54
CA ARG A 215 -17.34 -8.08 -6.72
C ARG A 215 -18.21 -9.29 -6.43
N PRO A 216 -19.55 -9.16 -6.46
CA PRO A 216 -20.43 -10.31 -6.30
C PRO A 216 -20.08 -11.38 -7.34
N ALA A 217 -19.93 -12.62 -6.89
CA ALA A 217 -19.76 -13.72 -7.83
C ALA A 217 -21.00 -13.82 -8.75
N PRO A 218 -20.85 -14.26 -10.02
CA PRO A 218 -21.99 -14.50 -10.89
C PRO A 218 -23.01 -15.41 -10.18
N ALA A 219 -24.30 -15.09 -10.33
CA ALA A 219 -25.38 -15.89 -9.73
C ALA A 219 -25.20 -17.37 -10.13
N GLY A 220 -24.97 -18.24 -9.15
CA GLY A 220 -24.71 -19.68 -9.36
C GLY A 220 -23.35 -20.19 -8.86
N ALA A 221 -22.41 -19.31 -8.51
CA ALA A 221 -21.10 -19.69 -7.94
C ALA A 221 -21.12 -19.95 -6.42
N ALA A 222 -22.26 -19.73 -5.75
CA ALA A 222 -22.40 -20.09 -4.35
C ALA A 222 -22.36 -21.62 -4.22
N PRO A 223 -21.46 -22.20 -3.39
CA PRO A 223 -21.52 -23.62 -3.11
C PRO A 223 -22.89 -23.92 -2.50
N LYS A 224 -23.69 -24.76 -3.17
CA LYS A 224 -24.94 -25.25 -2.60
C LYS A 224 -24.59 -25.90 -1.26
N ALA A 225 -25.22 -25.43 -0.19
CA ALA A 225 -25.14 -26.08 1.10
C ALA A 225 -25.42 -27.58 0.89
N LYS A 226 -24.54 -28.46 1.38
CA LYS A 226 -24.75 -29.90 1.31
C LYS A 226 -26.09 -30.19 1.99
N ALA A 227 -27.11 -30.55 1.20
CA ALA A 227 -28.32 -31.11 1.73
C ALA A 227 -27.95 -32.41 2.45
N THR A 228 -28.27 -32.48 3.74
CA THR A 228 -28.16 -33.69 4.55
C THR A 228 -28.98 -34.78 3.86
N GLN A 229 -28.31 -35.78 3.28
CA GLN A 229 -28.99 -36.92 2.68
C GLN A 229 -29.67 -37.70 3.81
N GLN A 230 -31.00 -37.64 3.86
CA GLN A 230 -31.79 -38.60 4.63
C GLN A 230 -31.63 -40.00 4.00
N PRO A 231 -31.51 -41.06 4.81
CA PRO A 231 -31.33 -42.42 4.29
C PRO A 231 -32.62 -42.92 3.63
N ALA A 232 -32.51 -43.32 2.37
CA ALA A 232 -33.61 -43.91 1.60
C ALA A 232 -33.94 -45.32 2.11
N LYS A 233 -35.25 -45.57 2.33
CA LYS A 233 -35.81 -46.90 2.67
C LYS A 233 -35.72 -47.83 1.46
N LYS A 234 -35.30 -49.08 1.69
CA LYS A 234 -35.26 -50.17 0.69
C LYS A 234 -36.61 -50.90 0.61
N ALA A 235 -37.04 -51.24 -0.61
CA ALA A 235 -37.98 -52.32 -0.94
C ALA A 235 -37.80 -52.75 -2.43
N PRO A 236 -38.31 -53.90 -2.90
CA PRO A 236 -37.48 -54.97 -3.43
C PRO A 236 -37.55 -55.22 -4.95
N LYS A 237 -36.68 -56.14 -5.40
CA LYS A 237 -36.38 -56.53 -6.77
C LYS A 237 -37.54 -57.23 -7.50
N GLY A 238 -37.71 -56.91 -8.78
CA GLY A 238 -38.46 -57.67 -9.78
C GLY A 238 -37.72 -57.67 -11.12
N ALA A 239 -37.77 -58.80 -11.83
CA ALA A 239 -36.83 -59.21 -12.87
C ALA A 239 -37.12 -58.69 -14.30
N GLY A 240 -36.04 -58.36 -15.01
CA GLY A 240 -35.72 -58.82 -16.38
C GLY A 240 -36.50 -58.28 -17.59
N LYS A 241 -35.83 -57.50 -18.46
CA LYS A 241 -35.59 -57.87 -19.88
C LYS A 241 -34.62 -56.91 -20.61
N ALA A 242 -33.68 -57.58 -21.32
CA ALA A 242 -32.92 -57.25 -22.53
C ALA A 242 -32.46 -55.81 -22.83
N ALA A 243 -31.14 -55.70 -22.97
CA ALA A 243 -30.35 -54.53 -23.30
C ALA A 243 -30.58 -53.99 -24.72
N LYS A 244 -30.59 -52.65 -24.83
CA LYS A 244 -30.15 -51.91 -26.02
C LYS A 244 -29.03 -50.99 -25.58
N ARG A 245 -27.78 -51.29 -25.97
CA ARG A 245 -26.61 -50.43 -25.74
C ARG A 245 -26.74 -49.21 -26.64
N ALA A 246 -27.31 -48.12 -26.11
CA ALA A 246 -27.08 -46.80 -26.67
C ALA A 246 -25.70 -46.34 -26.18
N ALA A 247 -24.83 -45.95 -27.11
CA ALA A 247 -23.53 -45.37 -26.79
C ALA A 247 -23.77 -44.09 -25.97
N ALA A 248 -23.48 -44.15 -24.67
CA ALA A 248 -23.45 -42.98 -23.82
C ALA A 248 -22.32 -42.08 -24.32
N LYS A 249 -22.69 -40.92 -24.87
CA LYS A 249 -21.75 -39.81 -25.08
C LYS A 249 -21.10 -39.54 -23.73
N ALA A 250 -19.78 -39.71 -23.65
CA ALA A 250 -19.01 -39.40 -22.46
C ALA A 250 -19.29 -37.94 -22.07
N THR A 251 -20.09 -37.74 -21.04
CA THR A 251 -20.24 -36.44 -20.40
C THR A 251 -18.92 -36.18 -19.69
N THR A 252 -18.15 -35.22 -20.21
CA THR A 252 -17.01 -34.65 -19.52
C THR A 252 -17.42 -34.37 -18.07
N PRO A 253 -16.65 -34.82 -17.06
CA PRO A 253 -16.97 -34.48 -15.68
C PRO A 253 -17.13 -32.96 -15.56
N ALA A 254 -18.20 -32.51 -14.92
CA ALA A 254 -18.37 -31.10 -14.62
C ALA A 254 -17.11 -30.59 -13.92
N ALA A 255 -16.53 -29.50 -14.42
CA ALA A 255 -15.36 -28.88 -13.82
C ALA A 255 -15.62 -28.66 -12.32
N ALA A 256 -14.62 -28.96 -11.48
CA ALA A 256 -14.68 -28.63 -10.07
C ALA A 256 -15.09 -27.15 -9.92
N PRO A 257 -15.98 -26.81 -8.97
CA PRO A 257 -16.41 -25.43 -8.82
C PRO A 257 -15.19 -24.54 -8.64
N ALA A 258 -15.06 -23.53 -9.51
CA ALA A 258 -13.94 -22.60 -9.47
C ALA A 258 -13.85 -21.99 -8.06
N ARG A 259 -12.64 -21.91 -7.53
CA ARG A 259 -12.41 -21.21 -6.25
C ARG A 259 -12.87 -19.76 -6.41
N PRO A 260 -13.58 -19.18 -5.43
CA PRO A 260 -14.01 -17.80 -5.51
C PRO A 260 -12.80 -16.88 -5.63
N SER A 261 -12.92 -15.83 -6.44
CA SER A 261 -11.90 -14.78 -6.56
C SER A 261 -11.73 -14.06 -5.22
N GLN A 262 -10.58 -13.41 -5.01
CA GLN A 262 -10.37 -12.64 -3.78
C GLN A 262 -11.33 -11.44 -3.67
N HIS A 263 -11.75 -10.86 -4.81
CA HIS A 263 -12.84 -9.87 -4.80
C HIS A 263 -14.18 -10.44 -4.33
N ALA A 264 -14.53 -11.66 -4.70
CA ALA A 264 -15.75 -12.29 -4.21
C ALA A 264 -15.72 -12.45 -2.68
N LEU A 265 -14.52 -12.63 -2.11
CA LEU A 265 -14.28 -12.72 -0.66
C LEU A 265 -14.05 -11.36 0.02
N GLY A 266 -14.03 -10.24 -0.72
CA GLY A 266 -13.72 -8.91 -0.17
C GLY A 266 -12.26 -8.78 0.33
N LEU A 267 -11.36 -9.63 -0.16
CA LEU A 267 -9.96 -9.70 0.25
C LEU A 267 -8.99 -9.12 -0.79
N ALA A 268 -9.53 -8.41 -1.79
CA ALA A 268 -8.77 -7.74 -2.83
C ALA A 268 -9.22 -6.30 -3.01
N ILE A 269 -8.37 -5.49 -3.63
CA ILE A 269 -8.66 -4.13 -4.10
C ILE A 269 -8.02 -3.91 -5.46
N ASP A 270 -8.76 -3.29 -6.38
CA ASP A 270 -8.22 -2.79 -7.65
C ASP A 270 -8.03 -1.29 -7.56
N VAL A 271 -6.79 -0.81 -7.58
CA VAL A 271 -6.42 0.61 -7.45
C VAL A 271 -6.19 1.22 -8.83
N ALA A 272 -7.01 2.19 -9.21
CA ALA A 272 -6.94 2.90 -10.49
C ALA A 272 -6.03 4.13 -10.44
N ALA A 273 -5.91 4.79 -9.29
CA ALA A 273 -5.03 5.95 -9.14
C ALA A 273 -4.69 6.27 -7.68
N PHE A 274 -3.61 7.03 -7.51
CA PHE A 274 -3.28 7.72 -6.27
C PHE A 274 -3.41 9.23 -6.48
N VAL A 275 -3.93 9.96 -5.50
CA VAL A 275 -3.99 11.42 -5.51
C VAL A 275 -3.13 11.96 -4.37
N LYS A 276 -2.20 12.85 -4.70
CA LYS A 276 -1.29 13.49 -3.75
C LYS A 276 -1.97 14.66 -3.04
N ALA A 277 -1.41 15.07 -1.91
CA ALA A 277 -1.93 16.16 -1.09
C ALA A 277 -1.92 17.52 -1.81
N ASP A 278 -1.06 17.69 -2.81
CA ASP A 278 -1.00 18.86 -3.71
C ASP A 278 -2.04 18.81 -4.85
N GLY A 279 -2.81 17.72 -4.94
CA GLY A 279 -3.81 17.50 -5.99
C GLY A 279 -3.28 16.79 -7.24
N ALA A 280 -1.97 16.53 -7.34
CA ALA A 280 -1.43 15.73 -8.43
C ALA A 280 -2.02 14.31 -8.41
N ARG A 281 -2.23 13.73 -9.59
CA ARG A 281 -2.84 12.41 -9.76
C ARG A 281 -1.86 11.51 -10.49
N LEU A 282 -1.60 10.35 -9.90
CA LEU A 282 -0.89 9.23 -10.53
C LEU A 282 -1.94 8.24 -11.02
N ASP A 283 -2.27 8.28 -12.31
CA ASP A 283 -3.31 7.44 -12.92
C ASP A 283 -2.68 6.20 -13.56
N VAL A 284 -3.08 5.01 -13.11
CA VAL A 284 -2.41 3.76 -13.52
C VAL A 284 -2.51 3.54 -15.02
N LYS A 285 -3.66 3.84 -15.62
CA LYS A 285 -3.87 3.65 -17.05
C LYS A 285 -3.02 4.61 -17.88
N ALA A 286 -2.96 5.88 -17.46
CA ALA A 286 -2.26 6.91 -18.21
C ALA A 286 -0.74 6.81 -18.03
N ASP A 287 -0.27 6.54 -16.82
CA ASP A 287 1.10 6.82 -16.41
C ASP A 287 1.97 5.55 -16.26
N TRP A 288 1.39 4.34 -16.27
CA TRP A 288 2.21 3.13 -16.04
C TRP A 288 3.21 2.84 -17.17
N HIS A 289 2.86 3.09 -18.44
CA HIS A 289 3.73 2.91 -19.61
C HIS A 289 4.51 1.58 -19.67
N GLY A 290 3.89 0.49 -19.22
CA GLY A 290 4.51 -0.85 -19.14
C GLY A 290 4.41 -1.70 -20.41
N ALA A 291 4.78 -2.97 -20.25
CA ALA A 291 4.65 -4.00 -21.28
C ALA A 291 4.14 -5.29 -20.64
N ILE A 292 3.16 -5.94 -21.26
CA ILE A 292 2.66 -7.22 -20.78
C ILE A 292 3.80 -8.25 -20.76
N GLY A 293 3.95 -8.97 -19.65
CA GLY A 293 4.99 -9.97 -19.40
C GLY A 293 6.34 -9.41 -18.94
N ALA A 294 6.56 -8.09 -18.97
CA ALA A 294 7.78 -7.49 -18.43
C ALA A 294 7.75 -7.45 -16.89
N PRO A 295 8.89 -7.62 -16.20
CA PRO A 295 8.92 -7.51 -14.74
C PRO A 295 8.50 -6.10 -14.31
N PRO A 296 7.59 -5.93 -13.33
CA PRO A 296 7.18 -4.60 -12.88
C PRO A 296 8.19 -3.92 -11.94
N CYS A 297 9.15 -4.67 -11.39
CA CYS A 297 10.18 -4.18 -10.47
C CYS A 297 11.55 -4.81 -10.76
N GLY A 298 12.62 -4.11 -10.42
CA GLY A 298 13.99 -4.57 -10.61
C GLY A 298 14.51 -4.37 -12.04
N PRO A 299 15.64 -5.01 -12.40
CA PRO A 299 16.21 -4.90 -13.74
C PRO A 299 15.19 -5.26 -14.84
N GLY A 300 15.13 -4.43 -15.89
CA GLY A 300 14.18 -4.60 -16.99
C GLY A 300 12.76 -4.08 -16.75
N SER A 301 12.50 -3.45 -15.60
CA SER A 301 11.16 -2.89 -15.28
C SER A 301 10.89 -1.47 -15.80
N ALA A 302 11.84 -0.87 -16.51
CA ALA A 302 11.74 0.49 -16.99
C ALA A 302 10.47 0.70 -17.85
N PRO A 303 9.74 1.82 -17.66
CA PRO A 303 8.64 2.17 -18.55
C PRO A 303 9.14 2.43 -19.96
N LYS A 304 8.27 2.22 -20.94
CA LYS A 304 8.48 2.67 -22.33
C LYS A 304 8.64 4.19 -22.42
N VAL A 305 7.93 4.91 -21.56
CA VAL A 305 8.00 6.38 -21.44
C VAL A 305 8.26 6.72 -19.97
N PRO A 306 9.49 7.12 -19.58
CA PRO A 306 9.87 7.39 -18.20
C PRO A 306 9.47 8.79 -17.75
N THR A 307 8.16 9.06 -17.65
CA THR A 307 7.67 10.29 -17.01
C THR A 307 7.89 10.24 -15.49
N PRO A 308 7.93 11.39 -14.78
CA PRO A 308 7.99 11.41 -13.32
C PRO A 308 6.89 10.54 -12.67
N GLU A 309 5.67 10.58 -13.19
CA GLU A 309 4.53 9.81 -12.69
C GLU A 309 4.73 8.30 -12.91
N ALA A 310 5.30 7.90 -14.05
CA ALA A 310 5.60 6.51 -14.36
C ALA A 310 6.68 5.91 -13.44
N LEU A 311 7.66 6.72 -13.07
CA LEU A 311 8.71 6.33 -12.13
C LEU A 311 8.15 6.27 -10.70
N GLU A 312 7.38 7.26 -10.28
CA GLU A 312 6.75 7.29 -8.95
C GLU A 312 5.78 6.12 -8.74
N LEU A 313 4.96 5.77 -9.74
CA LEU A 313 4.08 4.59 -9.68
C LEU A 313 4.86 3.29 -9.49
N ARG A 314 6.02 3.13 -10.14
CA ARG A 314 6.88 1.94 -9.96
C ARG A 314 7.47 1.90 -8.57
N GLU A 315 8.05 2.99 -8.10
CA GLU A 315 8.60 3.08 -6.75
C GLU A 315 7.54 2.71 -5.69
N LEU A 316 6.32 3.24 -5.84
CA LEU A 316 5.18 2.92 -4.98
C LEU A 316 4.85 1.43 -5.01
N VAL A 317 4.61 0.84 -6.18
CA VAL A 317 4.19 -0.56 -6.30
C VAL A 317 5.29 -1.52 -5.83
N CYS A 318 6.54 -1.25 -6.17
CA CYS A 318 7.67 -2.07 -5.74
C CYS A 318 7.83 -2.04 -4.22
N ALA A 319 7.70 -0.87 -3.60
CA ALA A 319 7.75 -0.75 -2.15
C ALA A 319 6.52 -1.38 -1.46
N VAL A 320 5.32 -1.27 -2.04
CA VAL A 320 4.12 -1.98 -1.55
C VAL A 320 4.34 -3.48 -1.58
N PHE A 321 4.86 -4.03 -2.68
CA PHE A 321 5.13 -5.47 -2.77
C PHE A 321 6.21 -5.89 -1.77
N ALA A 322 7.34 -5.17 -1.71
CA ALA A 322 8.44 -5.44 -0.78
C ALA A 322 7.99 -5.43 0.70
N SER A 323 6.96 -4.65 1.04
CA SER A 323 6.40 -4.61 2.40
C SER A 323 5.74 -5.92 2.87
N GLY A 324 5.47 -6.86 1.96
CA GLY A 324 4.81 -8.13 2.25
C GLY A 324 3.37 -7.99 2.75
N LEU A 325 2.71 -6.85 2.50
CA LEU A 325 1.32 -6.59 2.86
C LEU A 325 0.33 -7.46 2.11
N PHE A 326 0.61 -7.74 0.84
CA PHE A 326 -0.26 -8.47 -0.08
C PHE A 326 0.42 -9.75 -0.55
N ASN A 327 -0.36 -10.83 -0.71
CA ASN A 327 0.13 -12.07 -1.30
C ASN A 327 0.33 -11.94 -2.81
N VAL A 328 -0.55 -11.20 -3.47
CA VAL A 328 -0.51 -10.99 -4.92
C VAL A 328 -0.62 -9.50 -5.19
N VAL A 329 0.30 -9.02 -6.03
CA VAL A 329 0.28 -7.70 -6.65
C VAL A 329 0.33 -7.91 -8.15
N LEU A 330 -0.73 -7.55 -8.87
CA LEU A 330 -0.74 -7.55 -10.34
C LEU A 330 -0.73 -6.12 -10.85
N THR A 331 0.11 -5.88 -11.83
CA THR A 331 0.27 -4.61 -12.53
C THR A 331 -0.32 -4.68 -13.93
N PRO A 332 -0.37 -3.56 -14.67
CA PRO A 332 -0.72 -3.61 -16.08
C PRO A 332 0.23 -4.46 -16.94
N ASN A 333 1.39 -4.89 -16.40
CA ASN A 333 2.23 -5.88 -17.07
C ASN A 333 1.67 -7.31 -16.97
N ALA A 334 0.75 -7.61 -16.07
CA ALA A 334 0.25 -8.97 -15.90
C ALA A 334 -0.57 -9.44 -17.11
N ASN A 335 -1.54 -8.63 -17.57
CA ASN A 335 -2.39 -8.90 -18.74
C ASN A 335 -3.32 -7.71 -19.04
N GLU A 336 -4.07 -7.81 -20.14
CA GLU A 336 -5.03 -6.80 -20.60
C GLU A 336 -6.11 -6.44 -19.57
N ALA A 337 -6.55 -7.39 -18.74
CA ALA A 337 -7.59 -7.13 -17.74
C ALA A 337 -7.12 -6.20 -16.62
N HIS A 338 -5.81 -6.03 -16.44
CA HIS A 338 -5.20 -5.15 -15.44
C HIS A 338 -4.62 -3.87 -16.07
N ALA A 339 -4.95 -3.57 -17.34
CA ALA A 339 -4.36 -2.46 -18.09
C ALA A 339 -4.57 -1.07 -17.43
N ASP A 340 -5.57 -0.94 -16.57
CA ASP A 340 -5.98 0.33 -15.97
C ASP A 340 -5.97 0.36 -14.43
N HIS A 341 -5.44 -0.67 -13.77
CA HIS A 341 -5.37 -0.72 -12.31
C HIS A 341 -4.28 -1.66 -11.79
N PHE A 342 -3.89 -1.45 -10.54
CA PHE A 342 -3.16 -2.44 -9.76
C PHE A 342 -4.12 -3.32 -8.97
N HIS A 343 -3.96 -4.63 -9.05
CA HIS A 343 -4.70 -5.57 -8.22
C HIS A 343 -3.85 -5.96 -7.01
N PHE A 344 -4.36 -5.73 -5.80
CA PHE A 344 -3.73 -6.16 -4.56
C PHE A 344 -4.64 -7.11 -3.80
N ASP A 345 -4.15 -8.30 -3.43
CA ASP A 345 -4.93 -9.25 -2.63
C ASP A 345 -4.15 -9.88 -1.47
N ILE A 346 -4.88 -10.24 -0.42
CA ILE A 346 -4.43 -11.19 0.59
C ILE A 346 -5.16 -12.52 0.42
N LYS A 347 -4.43 -13.63 0.52
CA LYS A 347 -4.97 -14.97 0.35
C LYS A 347 -4.87 -15.76 1.63
N ARG A 348 -6.04 -16.16 2.16
CA ARG A 348 -6.10 -17.08 3.30
C ARG A 348 -5.39 -18.37 2.94
N LYS A 349 -4.43 -18.77 3.78
CA LYS A 349 -3.60 -20.00 3.64
C LYS A 349 -2.62 -20.00 2.46
N ALA A 350 -2.39 -18.88 1.78
CA ALA A 350 -1.31 -18.79 0.81
C ALA A 350 0.05 -18.81 1.50
N ARG A 351 1.02 -19.46 0.85
CA ARG A 351 2.41 -19.56 1.32
C ARG A 351 3.40 -19.01 0.29
N TYR A 352 3.01 -17.94 -0.38
CA TYR A 352 3.77 -17.36 -1.48
C TYR A 352 3.50 -15.86 -1.61
N PHE A 353 4.40 -15.21 -2.36
CA PHE A 353 4.24 -13.86 -2.89
C PHE A 353 4.34 -13.88 -4.41
N LEU A 354 3.43 -13.19 -5.09
CA LEU A 354 3.37 -13.05 -6.53
C LEU A 354 3.35 -11.58 -6.92
N LEU A 355 4.23 -11.22 -7.85
CA LEU A 355 4.31 -9.91 -8.47
C LEU A 355 4.39 -10.13 -9.98
N GLU A 356 3.44 -9.57 -10.71
CA GLU A 356 3.35 -9.66 -12.18
C GLU A 356 3.00 -8.30 -12.79
#